data_AF-A0A0B6ZF18-F1
#
_entry.id   AF-A0A0B6ZF18-F1
#
_cell.length_a   1.000
_cell.length_b   1.000
_cell.length_c   1.000
_cell.angle_alpha   90.00
_cell.angle_beta   90.00
_cell.angle_gamma   90.00
#
_symmetry.space_group_name_H-M   'P 1'
#
loop_
_entity.id
_entity.type
_entity.pdbx_description
1 polymer ?
#
loop_
_entity_poly.entity_id
_entity_poly.type
_entity_poly.pdbx_seq_one_letter_code
_entity_poly.pdbx_strand_id
1 'polypeptide(L)'
;HDSHTARNCALVWLLNPLSATVSSRGNAESIMAYLVLKSLTHLLQGKIICSSVFYALAIHFKIYPVAFALPIYLYLGITKENVQETDREKHKQNIWSVKTVSKLLPNRDQLIFIAVGSFILGTLTVFFYLKYGWSFLYETYIYHIFRGDIRHNFSPYFYLLYLTSDPVNGVPLCLRLLVFLPQAVLVATVALRFYRDQPLCWFLCTYVFVMANKVCTSQYFLWYLSLLPVMLPHLKLTITKSICLLSLWFSAQGLWLLPAYFLEFQGYNSFLIVWTAGLLFFCSNAAIVVMIIKNYKVKLR
;
A
#
# COMPACT_ATOMS: atom_id res chain seq x y z
N HIS A 1 0.42 -20.34 14.39
CA HIS A 1 -0.45 -19.68 15.38
C HIS A 1 -1.52 -20.65 15.78
N ASP A 2 -1.97 -20.55 17.03
CA ASP A 2 -3.10 -21.34 17.51
C ASP A 2 -4.37 -20.99 16.70
N SER A 3 -5.25 -21.98 16.51
CA SER A 3 -6.51 -21.86 15.79
C SER A 3 -7.37 -20.71 16.35
N HIS A 4 -7.34 -20.52 17.67
CA HIS A 4 -8.04 -19.42 18.34
C HIS A 4 -7.53 -18.04 17.92
N THR A 5 -6.21 -17.84 17.82
CA THR A 5 -5.62 -16.56 17.39
C THR A 5 -6.00 -16.24 15.95
N ALA A 6 -5.94 -17.24 15.06
CA ALA A 6 -6.31 -17.07 13.66
C ALA A 6 -7.80 -16.70 13.51
N ARG A 7 -8.69 -17.38 14.24
CA ARG A 7 -10.12 -17.07 14.29
C ARG A 7 -10.38 -15.63 14.75
N ASN A 8 -9.76 -15.21 15.85
CA ASN A 8 -9.95 -13.86 16.39
C ASN A 8 -9.46 -12.78 15.41
N CYS A 9 -8.34 -12.99 14.72
CA CYS A 9 -7.86 -12.05 13.69
C CYS A 9 -8.79 -12.01 12.48
N ALA A 10 -9.36 -13.15 12.06
CA ALA A 10 -10.35 -13.19 10.98
C ALA A 10 -11.62 -12.42 11.35
N LEU A 11 -12.08 -12.51 12.60
CA LEU A 11 -13.23 -11.75 13.10
C LEU A 11 -13.01 -10.24 13.02
N VAL A 12 -11.77 -9.74 13.22
CA VAL A 12 -11.45 -8.31 13.06
C VAL A 12 -11.75 -7.82 11.63
N TRP A 13 -11.55 -8.65 10.61
CA TRP A 13 -11.91 -8.29 9.23
C TRP A 13 -13.40 -8.50 8.94
N LEU A 14 -13.95 -9.66 9.31
CA LEU A 14 -15.34 -10.02 9.01
C LEU A 14 -16.35 -9.09 9.69
N LEU A 15 -16.05 -8.63 10.91
CA LEU A 15 -16.90 -7.73 11.68
C LEU A 15 -16.53 -6.25 11.49
N ASN A 16 -15.65 -5.93 10.54
CA ASN A 16 -15.29 -4.54 10.25
C ASN A 16 -16.44 -3.83 9.51
N PRO A 17 -17.11 -2.83 10.13
CA PRO A 17 -18.23 -2.13 9.52
C PRO A 17 -17.85 -1.39 8.24
N LEU A 18 -16.59 -0.95 8.10
CA LEU A 18 -16.11 -0.28 6.88
C LEU A 18 -16.07 -1.25 5.70
N SER A 19 -15.60 -2.48 5.92
CA SER A 19 -15.53 -3.50 4.88
C SER A 19 -16.93 -3.89 4.41
N ALA A 20 -17.86 -4.10 5.36
CA ALA A 20 -19.26 -4.39 5.06
C ALA A 20 -19.95 -3.27 4.29
N THR A 21 -19.79 -2.01 4.73
CA THR A 21 -20.42 -0.84 4.10
C THR A 21 -19.90 -0.56 2.69
N VAL A 22 -18.59 -0.69 2.47
CA VAL A 22 -18.02 -0.46 1.13
C VAL A 22 -18.42 -1.58 0.17
N SER A 23 -18.46 -2.82 0.65
CA SER A 23 -18.88 -3.97 -0.16
C SER A 23 -20.37 -3.89 -0.54
N SER A 24 -21.24 -3.47 0.38
CA SER A 24 -22.69 -3.32 0.11
C SER A 24 -23.02 -2.19 -0.87
N ARG A 25 -22.10 -1.24 -1.08
CA ARG A 25 -22.20 -0.20 -2.10
C ARG A 25 -21.74 -0.65 -3.50
N GLY A 26 -21.59 -1.96 -3.72
CA GLY A 26 -21.23 -2.53 -5.03
C GLY A 26 -19.74 -2.46 -5.37
N ASN A 27 -18.87 -2.24 -4.39
CA ASN A 27 -17.44 -2.14 -4.61
C ASN A 27 -16.73 -3.49 -4.50
N ALA A 28 -15.86 -3.81 -5.46
CA ALA A 28 -15.12 -5.07 -5.52
C ALA A 28 -13.81 -5.09 -4.69
N GLU A 29 -13.71 -4.28 -3.61
CA GLU A 29 -12.52 -4.28 -2.73
C GLU A 29 -12.26 -5.64 -2.07
N SER A 30 -13.30 -6.44 -1.82
CA SER A 30 -13.17 -7.78 -1.25
C SER A 30 -12.44 -8.75 -2.19
N ILE A 31 -12.67 -8.65 -3.50
CA ILE A 31 -11.96 -9.44 -4.53
C ILE A 31 -10.48 -9.04 -4.54
N MET A 32 -10.20 -7.73 -4.48
CA MET A 32 -8.83 -7.22 -4.39
C MET A 32 -8.10 -7.71 -3.15
N ALA A 33 -8.74 -7.61 -1.97
CA ALA A 33 -8.19 -8.11 -0.72
C ALA A 33 -7.88 -9.61 -0.79
N TYR A 34 -8.80 -10.40 -1.39
CA TYR A 34 -8.57 -11.83 -1.60
C TYR A 34 -7.35 -12.10 -2.49
N LEU A 35 -7.24 -11.44 -3.65
CA LEU A 35 -6.12 -11.64 -4.58
C LEU A 35 -4.77 -11.32 -3.93
N VAL A 36 -4.69 -10.19 -3.21
CA VAL A 36 -3.48 -9.77 -2.48
C VAL A 36 -3.13 -10.76 -1.37
N LEU A 37 -4.07 -11.11 -0.50
CA LEU A 37 -3.84 -12.05 0.59
C LEU A 37 -3.47 -13.45 0.08
N LYS A 38 -4.08 -13.90 -1.02
CA LYS A 38 -3.78 -15.19 -1.65
C LYS A 38 -2.39 -15.19 -2.27
N SER A 39 -1.97 -14.10 -2.92
CA SER A 39 -0.59 -13.93 -3.40
C SER A 39 0.41 -14.01 -2.24
N LEU A 40 0.21 -13.21 -1.18
CA LEU A 40 1.07 -13.23 0.01
C LEU A 40 1.16 -14.62 0.65
N THR A 41 0.03 -15.33 0.75
CA THR A 41 -0.01 -16.68 1.32
C THR A 41 0.83 -17.66 0.50
N HIS A 42 0.72 -17.65 -0.83
CA HIS A 42 1.53 -18.51 -1.69
C HIS A 42 3.02 -18.13 -1.65
N LEU A 43 3.33 -16.82 -1.57
CA LEU A 43 4.70 -16.33 -1.43
C LEU A 43 5.36 -16.90 -0.16
N LEU A 44 4.66 -16.82 0.97
CA LEU A 44 5.14 -17.35 2.25
C LEU A 44 5.27 -18.88 2.26
N GLN A 45 4.46 -19.58 1.47
CA GLN A 45 4.55 -21.03 1.26
C GLN A 45 5.67 -21.44 0.27
N GLY A 46 6.37 -20.48 -0.35
CA GLY A 46 7.37 -20.76 -1.40
C GLY A 46 6.78 -21.20 -2.75
N LYS A 47 5.46 -21.06 -2.94
CA LYS A 47 4.77 -21.40 -4.20
C LYS A 47 4.85 -20.21 -5.18
N ILE A 48 6.01 -20.03 -5.78
CA ILE A 48 6.36 -18.83 -6.57
C ILE A 48 5.40 -18.61 -7.75
N ILE A 49 5.10 -19.66 -8.53
CA ILE A 49 4.22 -19.57 -9.70
C ILE A 49 2.81 -19.13 -9.28
N CYS A 50 2.21 -19.79 -8.29
CA CYS A 50 0.88 -19.42 -7.79
C CYS A 50 0.87 -17.99 -7.22
N SER A 51 1.92 -17.61 -6.47
CA SER A 51 2.06 -16.25 -5.95
C SER A 51 2.05 -15.22 -7.08
N SER A 52 2.82 -15.48 -8.15
CA SER A 52 2.91 -14.61 -9.32
C SER A 52 1.59 -14.49 -10.09
N VAL A 53 0.86 -15.59 -10.28
CA VAL A 53 -0.46 -15.58 -10.94
C VAL A 53 -1.45 -14.71 -10.17
N PHE A 54 -1.60 -14.92 -8.85
CA PHE A 54 -2.52 -14.12 -8.03
C PHE A 54 -2.08 -12.66 -7.94
N TYR A 55 -0.77 -12.39 -7.93
CA TYR A 55 -0.21 -11.04 -7.94
C TYR A 55 -0.52 -10.29 -9.24
N ALA A 56 -0.30 -10.93 -10.39
CA ALA A 56 -0.61 -10.38 -11.70
C ALA A 56 -2.09 -10.09 -11.85
N LEU A 57 -2.96 -10.99 -11.39
CA LEU A 57 -4.41 -10.76 -11.34
C LEU A 57 -4.77 -9.57 -10.45
N ALA A 58 -4.11 -9.42 -9.29
CA ALA A 58 -4.33 -8.27 -8.41
C ALA A 58 -3.96 -6.95 -9.10
N ILE A 59 -2.79 -6.87 -9.76
CA ILE A 59 -2.35 -5.67 -10.50
C ILE A 59 -3.30 -5.35 -11.65
N HIS A 60 -3.74 -6.36 -12.40
CA HIS A 60 -4.68 -6.15 -13.51
C HIS A 60 -6.02 -5.63 -13.02
N PHE A 61 -6.50 -6.12 -11.87
CA PHE A 61 -7.77 -5.70 -11.30
C PHE A 61 -7.70 -4.28 -10.71
N LYS A 62 -6.60 -3.91 -10.04
CA LYS A 62 -6.23 -2.51 -9.71
C LYS A 62 -4.72 -2.36 -9.68
N ILE A 63 -4.22 -1.20 -10.10
CA ILE A 63 -2.78 -0.97 -10.24
C ILE A 63 -1.99 -0.87 -8.91
N TYR A 64 -2.63 -0.60 -7.76
CA TYR A 64 -1.91 -0.32 -6.50
C TYR A 64 -0.99 -1.46 -5.99
N PRO A 65 -1.26 -2.76 -6.18
CA PRO A 65 -0.36 -3.84 -5.76
C PRO A 65 1.00 -3.81 -6.46
N VAL A 66 1.19 -3.01 -7.51
CA VAL A 66 2.52 -2.70 -8.06
C VAL A 66 3.50 -2.22 -6.98
N ALA A 67 3.00 -1.59 -5.90
CA ALA A 67 3.80 -1.22 -4.73
C ALA A 67 4.52 -2.41 -4.05
N PHE A 68 4.07 -3.65 -4.26
CA PHE A 68 4.69 -4.86 -3.71
C PHE A 68 5.80 -5.45 -4.59
N ALA A 69 6.04 -4.92 -5.80
CA ALA A 69 7.02 -5.47 -6.73
C ALA A 69 8.43 -5.50 -6.11
N LEU A 70 8.86 -4.39 -5.51
CA LEU A 70 10.16 -4.29 -4.84
C LEU A 70 10.25 -5.19 -3.58
N PRO A 71 9.28 -5.16 -2.63
CA PRO A 71 9.23 -6.11 -1.51
C PRO A 71 9.35 -7.59 -1.92
N ILE A 72 8.63 -8.00 -2.97
CA ILE A 72 8.64 -9.38 -3.47
C ILE A 72 10.00 -9.71 -4.08
N TYR A 73 10.52 -8.83 -4.94
CA TYR A 73 11.82 -9.02 -5.58
C TYR A 73 12.92 -9.21 -4.54
N LEU A 74 12.99 -8.33 -3.54
CA LEU A 74 13.99 -8.42 -2.48
C LEU A 74 13.84 -9.67 -1.62
N TYR A 75 12.61 -10.10 -1.35
CA TYR A 75 12.34 -11.32 -0.58
C TYR A 75 12.76 -12.60 -1.30
N LEU A 76 12.44 -12.72 -2.59
CA LEU A 76 12.87 -13.85 -3.42
C LEU A 76 14.39 -13.85 -3.64
N GLY A 77 15.03 -12.68 -3.55
CA GLY A 77 16.49 -12.52 -3.60
C GLY A 77 17.26 -13.08 -2.39
N ILE A 78 16.57 -13.49 -1.31
CA ILE A 78 17.21 -14.05 -0.12
C ILE A 78 17.66 -15.49 -0.39
N THR A 79 18.95 -15.69 -0.66
CA THR A 79 19.58 -17.01 -0.71
C THR A 79 20.03 -17.49 0.67
N LYS A 80 20.18 -18.81 0.86
CA LYS A 80 20.67 -19.39 2.13
C LYS A 80 22.05 -18.87 2.53
N GLU A 81 22.91 -18.58 1.55
CA GLU A 81 24.23 -17.98 1.74
C GLU A 81 24.14 -16.54 2.28
N ASN A 82 23.20 -15.74 1.77
CA ASN A 82 22.98 -14.36 2.23
C ASN A 82 22.56 -14.29 3.71
N VAL A 83 21.81 -15.28 4.21
CA VAL A 83 21.39 -15.33 5.63
C VAL A 83 22.60 -15.55 6.55
N GLN A 84 23.50 -16.46 6.20
CA GLN A 84 24.72 -16.74 6.96
C GLN A 84 25.74 -15.60 6.90
N GLU A 85 25.87 -14.92 5.75
CA GLU A 85 26.69 -13.71 5.64
C GLU A 85 26.15 -12.56 6.50
N THR A 86 24.83 -12.33 6.55
CA THR A 86 24.27 -11.21 7.33
C THR A 86 24.54 -11.37 8.83
N ASP A 87 24.55 -12.60 9.34
CA ASP A 87 24.87 -12.86 10.75
C ASP A 87 26.38 -12.70 11.06
N ARG A 88 27.26 -12.93 10.08
CA ARG A 88 28.70 -12.63 10.19
C ARG A 88 29.03 -11.14 10.01
N GLU A 89 28.30 -10.43 9.15
CA GLU A 89 28.53 -9.02 8.83
C GLU A 89 27.95 -8.02 9.85
N LYS A 90 27.14 -8.46 10.82
CA LYS A 90 26.71 -7.63 11.96
C LYS A 90 27.89 -6.95 12.69
N HIS A 91 29.12 -7.42 12.50
CA HIS A 91 30.32 -6.89 13.13
C HIS A 91 31.16 -5.92 12.27
N LYS A 92 30.85 -5.69 10.98
CA LYS A 92 31.59 -4.74 10.13
C LYS A 92 30.64 -3.81 9.39
N GLN A 93 30.43 -2.62 9.97
CA GLN A 93 29.77 -1.51 9.28
C GLN A 93 30.72 -0.93 8.24
N ASN A 94 30.54 -1.31 6.97
CA ASN A 94 30.98 -0.48 5.86
C ASN A 94 29.94 -0.57 4.74
N ILE A 95 29.15 0.50 4.62
CA ILE A 95 28.10 0.66 3.62
C ILE A 95 28.79 1.12 2.33
N TRP A 96 28.44 0.51 1.20
CA TRP A 96 28.90 0.79 -0.18
C TRP A 96 30.11 0.00 -0.70
N SER A 97 30.07 -1.33 -0.59
CA SER A 97 30.92 -2.19 -1.43
C SER A 97 30.23 -2.58 -2.75
N VAL A 98 31.04 -2.67 -3.80
CA VAL A 98 30.72 -3.03 -5.19
C VAL A 98 29.98 -4.39 -5.32
N LYS A 99 29.95 -5.20 -4.27
CA LYS A 99 29.16 -6.45 -4.16
C LYS A 99 27.64 -6.26 -4.15
N THR A 100 27.14 -5.03 -4.02
CA THR A 100 25.70 -4.72 -4.05
C THR A 100 25.11 -4.89 -5.46
N VAL A 101 25.90 -4.65 -6.51
CA VAL A 101 25.42 -4.71 -7.91
C VAL A 101 25.27 -6.15 -8.40
N SER A 102 26.16 -7.07 -7.99
CA SER A 102 26.00 -8.50 -8.28
C SER A 102 24.83 -9.13 -7.50
N LYS A 103 24.43 -8.53 -6.37
CA LYS A 103 23.23 -8.89 -5.60
C LYS A 103 21.92 -8.35 -6.22
N LEU A 104 22.00 -7.52 -7.27
CA LEU A 104 20.84 -7.02 -8.04
C LEU A 104 20.46 -7.94 -9.21
N LEU A 105 21.34 -8.85 -9.63
CA LEU A 105 21.04 -9.80 -10.69
C LEU A 105 19.94 -10.79 -10.24
N PRO A 106 18.94 -11.04 -11.10
CA PRO A 106 17.82 -11.87 -10.72
C PRO A 106 18.25 -13.33 -10.63
N ASN A 107 17.87 -13.99 -9.53
CA ASN A 107 17.98 -15.42 -9.39
C ASN A 107 16.85 -16.15 -10.13
N ARG A 108 16.92 -17.49 -10.16
CA ARG A 108 15.92 -18.34 -10.83
C ARG A 108 14.49 -18.05 -10.36
N ASP A 109 14.28 -17.87 -9.06
CA ASP A 109 12.96 -17.66 -8.48
C ASP A 109 12.38 -16.28 -8.85
N GLN A 110 13.22 -15.24 -8.85
CA GLN A 110 12.88 -13.91 -9.33
C GLN A 110 12.54 -13.92 -10.83
N LEU A 111 13.34 -14.61 -11.65
CA LEU A 111 13.09 -14.76 -13.09
C LEU A 111 11.77 -15.50 -13.36
N ILE A 112 11.50 -16.60 -12.67
CA ILE A 112 10.23 -17.32 -12.79
C ILE A 112 9.07 -16.42 -12.39
N PHE A 113 9.18 -15.70 -11.27
CA PHE A 113 8.13 -14.81 -10.80
C PHE A 113 7.82 -13.71 -11.82
N ILE A 114 8.86 -13.05 -12.36
CA ILE A 114 8.73 -11.97 -13.35
C ILE A 114 8.17 -12.51 -14.67
N ALA A 115 8.66 -13.66 -15.15
CA ALA A 115 8.22 -14.25 -16.41
C ALA A 115 6.74 -14.64 -16.36
N VAL A 116 6.32 -15.37 -15.32
CA VAL A 116 4.91 -15.77 -15.13
C VAL A 116 4.02 -14.53 -14.97
N GLY A 117 4.45 -13.56 -14.17
CA GLY A 117 3.65 -12.37 -13.89
C GLY A 117 3.45 -11.50 -15.14
N SER A 118 4.52 -11.31 -15.90
CA SER A 118 4.50 -10.55 -17.16
C SER A 118 3.67 -11.26 -18.23
N PHE A 119 3.74 -12.60 -18.30
CA PHE A 119 2.91 -13.38 -19.22
C PHE A 119 1.41 -13.24 -18.92
N ILE A 120 1.01 -13.37 -17.65
CA ILE A 120 -0.40 -13.22 -17.25
C ILE A 120 -0.89 -11.78 -17.49
N LEU A 121 -0.12 -10.77 -17.06
CA LEU A 121 -0.46 -9.37 -17.29
C LEU A 121 -0.56 -9.06 -18.77
N GLY A 122 0.45 -9.44 -19.56
CA GLY A 122 0.48 -9.21 -21.00
C GLY A 122 -0.69 -9.87 -21.72
N THR A 123 -1.01 -11.12 -21.39
CA THR A 123 -2.16 -11.84 -21.97
C THR A 123 -3.47 -11.14 -21.66
N LEU A 124 -3.69 -10.72 -20.42
CA LEU A 124 -4.91 -10.00 -20.03
C LEU A 124 -4.98 -8.63 -20.69
N THR A 125 -3.89 -7.86 -20.69
CA THR A 125 -3.82 -6.54 -21.34
C THR A 125 -4.11 -6.67 -22.84
N VAL A 126 -3.54 -7.65 -23.53
CA VAL A 126 -3.81 -7.91 -24.95
C VAL A 126 -5.27 -8.29 -25.15
N PHE A 127 -5.80 -9.23 -24.37
CA PHE A 127 -7.20 -9.66 -24.46
C PHE A 127 -8.18 -8.49 -24.32
N PHE A 128 -8.01 -7.65 -23.28
CA PHE A 128 -8.88 -6.50 -23.06
C PHE A 128 -8.65 -5.38 -24.07
N TYR A 129 -7.41 -5.18 -24.55
CA TYR A 129 -7.14 -4.22 -25.62
C TYR A 129 -7.81 -4.64 -26.94
N LEU A 130 -7.81 -5.93 -27.29
CA LEU A 130 -8.51 -6.42 -28.48
C LEU A 130 -10.03 -6.19 -28.40
N LYS A 131 -10.61 -6.20 -27.19
CA LYS A 131 -12.05 -6.00 -26.99
C LYS A 131 -12.46 -4.53 -26.88
N TYR A 132 -11.66 -3.69 -26.23
CA TYR A 132 -12.03 -2.33 -25.83
C TYR A 132 -11.11 -1.24 -26.39
N GLY A 133 -10.05 -1.62 -27.11
CA GLY A 133 -9.11 -0.71 -27.77
C GLY A 133 -8.35 0.20 -26.81
N TRP A 134 -8.05 1.41 -27.29
CA TRP A 134 -7.29 2.42 -26.56
C TRP A 134 -7.95 2.86 -25.25
N SER A 135 -9.29 2.90 -25.20
CA SER A 135 -10.03 3.30 -23.99
C SER A 135 -9.69 2.42 -22.80
N PHE A 136 -9.54 1.10 -22.99
CA PHE A 136 -9.12 0.21 -21.91
C PHE A 136 -7.71 0.54 -21.40
N LEU A 137 -6.75 0.68 -22.32
CA LEU A 137 -5.35 0.95 -21.96
C LEU A 137 -5.21 2.31 -21.26
N TYR A 138 -5.95 3.31 -21.74
CA TYR A 138 -5.96 4.63 -21.15
C TYR A 138 -6.55 4.61 -19.73
N GLU A 139 -7.80 4.18 -19.57
CA GLU A 139 -8.50 4.23 -18.29
C GLU A 139 -7.89 3.30 -17.23
N THR A 140 -7.37 2.14 -17.63
CA THR A 140 -6.85 1.12 -16.69
C THR A 140 -5.44 1.45 -16.21
N TYR A 141 -4.58 2.00 -17.07
CA TYR A 141 -3.16 2.15 -16.77
C TYR A 141 -2.66 3.59 -16.91
N ILE A 142 -2.83 4.19 -18.09
CA ILE A 142 -2.21 5.48 -18.42
C ILE A 142 -2.83 6.63 -17.61
N TYR A 143 -4.15 6.59 -17.39
CA TYR A 143 -4.89 7.60 -16.65
C TYR A 143 -4.32 7.82 -15.25
N HIS A 144 -3.80 6.78 -14.58
CA HIS A 144 -3.22 6.91 -13.25
C HIS A 144 -1.95 7.78 -13.19
N ILE A 145 -1.20 7.87 -14.29
CA ILE A 145 -0.01 8.74 -14.41
C ILE A 145 -0.46 10.20 -14.51
N PHE A 146 -1.44 10.45 -15.39
CA PHE A 146 -1.93 11.80 -15.65
C PHE A 146 -2.98 12.27 -14.64
N ARG A 147 -3.55 11.42 -13.80
CA ARG A 147 -4.57 11.83 -12.85
C ARG A 147 -4.06 12.95 -11.92
N GLY A 148 -4.72 14.10 -11.99
CA GLY A 148 -4.53 15.27 -11.12
C GLY A 148 -5.88 15.63 -10.52
N ASP A 149 -6.26 14.93 -9.45
CA ASP A 149 -7.52 15.19 -8.75
C ASP A 149 -7.35 16.42 -7.85
N ILE A 150 -8.12 17.46 -8.13
CA ILE A 150 -8.06 18.75 -7.43
C ILE A 150 -9.13 18.86 -6.34
N ARG A 151 -10.06 17.90 -6.27
CA ARG A 151 -11.11 17.92 -5.24
C ARG A 151 -10.52 17.64 -3.87
N HIS A 152 -11.18 18.21 -2.87
CA HIS A 152 -10.82 18.03 -1.48
C HIS A 152 -10.79 16.53 -1.12
N ASN A 153 -9.68 16.11 -0.51
CA ASN A 153 -9.46 14.73 -0.09
C ASN A 153 -8.51 14.72 1.12
N PHE A 154 -8.24 13.55 1.72
CA PHE A 154 -7.43 13.47 2.95
C PHE A 154 -5.96 13.86 2.74
N SER A 155 -5.49 13.95 1.49
CA SER A 155 -4.09 14.24 1.17
C SER A 155 -3.71 15.69 1.51
N PRO A 156 -2.55 15.93 2.15
CA PRO A 156 -1.99 17.27 2.29
C PRO A 156 -1.84 18.04 0.98
N TYR A 157 -1.75 17.33 -0.15
CA TYR A 157 -1.51 17.92 -1.46
C TYR A 157 -2.75 18.51 -2.12
N PHE A 158 -3.98 18.16 -1.70
CA PHE A 158 -5.19 18.56 -2.43
C PHE A 158 -5.28 20.08 -2.59
N TYR A 159 -4.93 20.85 -1.55
CA TYR A 159 -5.08 22.30 -1.57
C TYR A 159 -4.05 22.97 -2.48
N LEU A 160 -2.81 22.48 -2.47
CA LEU A 160 -1.79 22.90 -3.43
C LEU A 160 -2.24 22.61 -4.87
N LEU A 161 -2.72 21.39 -5.13
CA LEU A 161 -3.18 20.99 -6.47
C LEU A 161 -4.40 21.79 -6.92
N TYR A 162 -5.31 22.10 -6.00
CA TYR A 162 -6.47 22.95 -6.25
C TYR A 162 -6.06 24.36 -6.67
N LEU A 163 -5.18 25.01 -5.92
CA LEU A 163 -4.72 26.38 -6.20
C LEU A 163 -3.85 26.49 -7.46
N THR A 164 -3.14 25.42 -7.82
CA THR A 164 -2.23 25.38 -8.99
C THR A 164 -2.88 24.81 -10.24
N SER A 165 -4.15 24.40 -10.17
CA SER A 165 -4.85 23.87 -11.33
C SER A 165 -5.26 24.98 -12.27
N ASP A 166 -4.78 24.92 -13.51
CA ASP A 166 -5.29 25.77 -14.57
C ASP A 166 -6.69 25.29 -15.02
N PRO A 167 -7.65 26.19 -15.29
CA PRO A 167 -8.98 25.79 -15.74
C PRO A 167 -9.00 25.04 -17.08
N VAL A 168 -8.04 25.31 -17.97
CA VAL A 168 -7.99 24.73 -19.32
C VAL A 168 -7.07 23.50 -19.35
N ASN A 169 -5.90 23.60 -18.72
CA ASN A 169 -4.82 22.62 -18.84
C ASN A 169 -4.67 21.72 -17.59
N GLY A 170 -5.36 22.06 -16.50
CA GLY A 170 -5.25 21.37 -15.22
C GLY A 170 -3.89 21.56 -14.55
N VAL A 171 -3.54 20.65 -13.62
CA VAL A 171 -2.27 20.69 -12.89
C VAL A 171 -1.09 20.32 -13.82
N PRO A 172 0.05 21.02 -13.83
CA PRO A 172 1.21 20.62 -14.65
C PRO A 172 1.75 19.21 -14.32
N LEU A 173 2.18 18.44 -15.33
CA LEU A 173 2.72 17.08 -15.13
C LEU A 173 3.91 17.03 -14.16
N CYS A 174 4.81 18.01 -14.25
CA CYS A 174 5.97 18.12 -13.35
C CYS A 174 5.53 18.16 -11.88
N LEU A 175 4.50 18.94 -11.56
CA LEU A 175 3.98 19.03 -10.19
C LEU A 175 3.32 17.70 -9.76
N ARG A 176 2.56 17.05 -10.65
CA ARG A 176 1.95 15.72 -10.40
C ARG A 176 2.99 14.64 -10.06
N LEU A 177 4.14 14.67 -10.73
CA LEU A 177 5.26 13.75 -10.48
C LEU A 177 6.02 14.12 -9.20
N LEU A 178 6.23 15.41 -8.95
CA LEU A 178 6.91 15.90 -7.75
C LEU A 178 6.16 15.49 -6.47
N VAL A 179 4.83 15.66 -6.42
CA VAL A 179 4.03 15.26 -5.25
C VAL A 179 3.92 13.74 -5.08
N PHE A 180 4.23 12.95 -6.11
CA PHE A 180 4.29 11.49 -6.03
C PHE A 180 5.63 11.00 -5.45
N LEU A 181 6.71 11.78 -5.57
CA LEU A 181 8.04 11.36 -5.16
C LEU A 181 8.15 10.99 -3.67
N PRO A 182 7.60 11.77 -2.71
CA PRO A 182 7.66 11.41 -1.29
C PRO A 182 7.00 10.05 -0.99
N GLN A 183 5.87 9.77 -1.64
CA GLN A 183 5.18 8.49 -1.54
C GLN A 183 6.05 7.35 -2.06
N ALA A 184 6.65 7.51 -3.24
CA ALA A 184 7.52 6.50 -3.85
C ALA A 184 8.76 6.22 -2.98
N VAL A 185 9.39 7.27 -2.44
CA VAL A 185 10.56 7.16 -1.55
C VAL A 185 10.19 6.43 -0.26
N LEU A 186 9.05 6.74 0.36
CA LEU A 186 8.58 6.07 1.58
C LEU A 186 8.31 4.58 1.33
N VAL A 187 7.60 4.24 0.25
CA VAL A 187 7.32 2.84 -0.11
C VAL A 187 8.61 2.08 -0.38
N ALA A 188 9.55 2.67 -1.13
CA ALA A 188 10.85 2.05 -1.40
C ALA A 188 11.68 1.86 -0.12
N THR A 189 11.71 2.85 0.77
CA THR A 189 12.43 2.77 2.05
C THR A 189 11.86 1.68 2.95
N VAL A 190 10.53 1.58 3.06
CA VAL A 190 9.86 0.52 3.82
C VAL A 190 10.17 -0.85 3.20
N ALA A 191 10.10 -0.97 1.87
CA ALA A 191 10.44 -2.21 1.17
C ALA A 191 11.87 -2.66 1.48
N LEU A 192 12.85 -1.77 1.31
CA LEU A 192 14.27 -2.05 1.58
C LEU A 192 14.53 -2.41 3.04
N ARG A 193 13.79 -1.81 3.98
CA ARG A 193 13.99 -2.04 5.41
C ARG A 193 13.34 -3.34 5.91
N PHE A 194 12.16 -3.69 5.40
CA PHE A 194 11.29 -4.72 5.97
C PHE A 194 11.03 -5.92 5.06
N TYR A 195 11.62 -6.01 3.85
CA TYR A 195 11.38 -7.11 2.90
C TYR A 195 11.53 -8.53 3.47
N ARG A 196 12.26 -8.73 4.57
CA ARG A 196 12.41 -10.07 5.19
C ARG A 196 11.11 -10.57 5.84
N ASP A 197 10.26 -9.68 6.34
CA ASP A 197 8.96 -9.99 6.94
C ASP A 197 7.84 -9.46 6.02
N GLN A 198 7.39 -10.30 5.08
CA GLN A 198 6.43 -9.91 4.05
C GLN A 198 5.07 -9.42 4.60
N PRO A 199 4.43 -10.05 5.60
CA PRO A 199 3.22 -9.51 6.22
C PRO A 199 3.35 -8.07 6.70
N LEU A 200 4.40 -7.76 7.48
CA LEU A 200 4.65 -6.41 7.93
C LEU A 200 4.99 -5.49 6.76
N CYS A 201 5.85 -5.94 5.85
CA CYS A 201 6.33 -5.14 4.72
C CYS A 201 5.18 -4.72 3.81
N TRP A 202 4.28 -5.64 3.44
CA TRP A 202 3.13 -5.34 2.57
C TRP A 202 2.14 -4.43 3.29
N PHE A 203 1.87 -4.66 4.57
CA PHE A 203 1.03 -3.77 5.37
C PHE A 203 1.61 -2.36 5.39
N LEU A 204 2.88 -2.20 5.76
CA LEU A 204 3.54 -0.90 5.85
C LEU A 204 3.64 -0.21 4.48
N CYS A 205 3.99 -0.94 3.41
CA CYS A 205 4.03 -0.39 2.05
C CYS A 205 2.66 0.15 1.65
N THR A 206 1.59 -0.60 1.92
CA THR A 206 0.22 -0.16 1.63
C THR A 206 -0.17 1.04 2.50
N TYR A 207 0.14 1.00 3.79
CA TYR A 207 -0.22 2.05 4.72
C TYR A 207 0.48 3.38 4.37
N VAL A 208 1.80 3.35 4.12
CA VAL A 208 2.53 4.56 3.71
C VAL A 208 2.16 5.00 2.29
N PHE A 209 1.81 4.07 1.40
CA PHE A 209 1.29 4.38 0.07
C PHE A 209 0.00 5.19 0.18
N VAL A 210 -0.94 4.78 1.04
CA VAL A 210 -2.22 5.48 1.22
C VAL A 210 -2.02 6.80 1.95
N MET A 211 -1.24 6.80 3.05
CA MET A 211 -0.97 7.98 3.87
C MET A 211 -0.32 9.12 3.07
N ALA A 212 0.67 8.81 2.23
CA ALA A 212 1.41 9.80 1.47
C ALA A 212 0.88 10.01 0.03
N ASN A 213 -0.26 9.42 -0.33
CA ASN A 213 -0.79 9.56 -1.68
C ASN A 213 -1.19 11.02 -1.98
N LYS A 214 -0.95 11.47 -3.21
CA LYS A 214 -1.45 12.76 -3.72
C LYS A 214 -2.97 12.87 -3.73
N VAL A 215 -3.68 11.74 -3.79
CA VAL A 215 -5.13 11.64 -3.66
C VAL A 215 -5.44 10.55 -2.65
N CYS A 216 -6.09 10.88 -1.54
CA CYS A 216 -6.41 9.91 -0.48
C CYS A 216 -7.90 9.94 -0.15
N THR A 217 -8.57 8.81 -0.32
CA THR A 217 -10.00 8.63 -0.02
C THR A 217 -10.21 7.48 0.96
N SER A 218 -11.35 7.46 1.64
CA SER A 218 -11.66 6.46 2.67
C SER A 218 -11.68 5.02 2.16
N GLN A 219 -11.96 4.82 0.88
CA GLN A 219 -11.94 3.50 0.24
C GLN A 219 -10.55 2.84 0.33
N TYR A 220 -9.47 3.62 0.27
CA TYR A 220 -8.11 3.10 0.28
C TYR A 220 -7.74 2.46 1.61
N PHE A 221 -8.46 2.80 2.69
CA PHE A 221 -8.20 2.27 4.02
C PHE A 221 -8.41 0.74 4.08
N LEU A 222 -9.29 0.20 3.23
CA LEU A 222 -9.50 -1.24 3.16
C LEU A 222 -8.27 -2.01 2.70
N TRP A 223 -7.37 -1.37 1.94
CA TRP A 223 -6.19 -2.03 1.40
C TRP A 223 -5.25 -2.47 2.52
N TYR A 224 -4.86 -1.57 3.43
CA TYR A 224 -4.02 -1.96 4.57
C TYR A 224 -4.82 -2.65 5.68
N LEU A 225 -6.11 -2.34 5.86
CA LEU A 225 -6.94 -3.04 6.84
C LEU A 225 -7.11 -4.52 6.49
N SER A 226 -7.09 -4.90 5.21
CA SER A 226 -7.12 -6.31 4.79
C SER A 226 -5.87 -7.09 5.18
N LEU A 227 -4.72 -6.40 5.28
CA LEU A 227 -3.44 -6.98 5.67
C LEU A 227 -3.23 -6.99 7.20
N LEU A 228 -3.95 -6.13 7.93
CA LEU A 228 -3.84 -6.00 9.38
C LEU A 228 -4.03 -7.36 10.10
N PRO A 229 -5.08 -8.17 9.85
CA PRO A 229 -5.26 -9.49 10.49
C PRO A 229 -4.05 -10.42 10.40
N VAL A 230 -3.29 -10.36 9.30
CA VAL A 230 -2.14 -11.25 9.05
C VAL A 230 -0.98 -10.91 9.99
N MET A 231 -0.79 -9.62 10.29
CA MET A 231 0.30 -9.13 11.10
C MET A 231 -0.06 -8.99 12.60
N LEU A 232 -1.36 -8.89 12.93
CA LEU A 232 -1.86 -8.72 14.31
C LEU A 232 -1.25 -9.68 15.35
N PRO A 233 -1.08 -10.98 15.09
CA PRO A 233 -0.52 -11.91 16.10
C PRO A 233 0.89 -11.55 16.59
N HIS A 234 1.65 -10.80 15.78
CA HIS A 234 3.03 -10.39 16.08
C HIS A 234 3.11 -8.98 16.67
N LEU A 235 1.98 -8.25 16.72
CA LEU A 235 1.90 -6.91 17.25
C LEU A 235 1.67 -6.96 18.77
N LYS A 236 2.63 -6.43 19.54
CA LYS A 236 2.64 -6.45 21.01
C LYS A 236 2.18 -5.11 21.57
N LEU A 237 0.89 -4.82 21.42
CA LEU A 237 0.26 -3.63 21.99
C LEU A 237 -0.53 -3.97 23.25
N THR A 238 -0.46 -3.09 24.25
CA THR A 238 -1.42 -3.11 25.36
C THR A 238 -2.78 -2.65 24.87
N ILE A 239 -3.86 -3.08 25.52
CA ILE A 239 -5.24 -2.68 25.16
C ILE A 239 -5.38 -1.16 25.12
N THR A 240 -4.81 -0.45 26.10
CA THR A 240 -4.80 1.02 26.15
C THR A 240 -4.15 1.64 24.92
N LYS A 241 -3.00 1.12 24.47
CA LYS A 241 -2.33 1.59 23.25
C LYS A 241 -3.19 1.29 22.02
N SER A 242 -3.79 0.10 21.94
CA SER A 242 -4.67 -0.27 20.83
C SER A 242 -5.89 0.65 20.73
N ILE A 243 -6.56 0.93 21.86
CA ILE A 243 -7.69 1.87 21.92
C ILE A 243 -7.21 3.28 21.52
N CYS A 244 -6.08 3.74 22.05
CA CYS A 244 -5.52 5.05 21.71
C CYS A 244 -5.23 5.19 20.20
N LEU A 245 -4.61 4.18 19.57
CA LEU A 245 -4.33 4.20 18.14
C LEU A 245 -5.62 4.14 17.30
N LEU A 246 -6.61 3.35 17.71
CA LEU A 246 -7.91 3.29 17.05
C LEU A 246 -8.65 4.63 17.16
N SER A 247 -8.71 5.22 18.35
CA SER A 247 -9.31 6.53 18.56
C SER A 247 -8.60 7.60 17.75
N LEU A 248 -7.27 7.62 17.74
CA LEU A 248 -6.49 8.55 16.91
C LEU A 248 -6.84 8.41 15.41
N TRP A 249 -6.95 7.17 14.92
CA TRP A 249 -7.26 6.89 13.53
C TRP A 249 -8.67 7.35 13.12
N PHE A 250 -9.68 7.10 13.97
CA PHE A 250 -11.07 7.54 13.73
C PHE A 250 -11.25 9.05 13.93
N SER A 251 -10.67 9.64 14.97
CA SER A 251 -10.75 11.07 15.25
C SER A 251 -10.13 11.90 14.12
N ALA A 252 -8.99 11.46 13.56
CA ALA A 252 -8.39 12.14 12.41
C ALA A 252 -9.32 12.20 11.20
N GLN A 253 -10.12 11.16 10.97
CA GLN A 253 -11.12 11.16 9.89
C GLN A 253 -12.31 12.04 10.23
N GLY A 254 -12.85 11.94 11.43
CA GLY A 254 -13.98 12.76 11.88
C GLY A 254 -13.68 14.26 11.81
N LEU A 255 -12.47 14.66 12.24
CA LEU A 255 -11.99 16.04 12.18
C LEU A 255 -11.87 16.57 10.74
N TRP A 256 -11.60 15.69 9.76
CA TRP A 256 -11.55 16.06 8.35
C TRP A 256 -12.95 16.08 7.71
N LEU A 257 -13.82 15.12 8.06
CA LEU A 257 -15.15 14.98 7.49
C LEU A 257 -16.08 16.14 7.83
N LEU A 258 -16.00 16.69 9.05
CA LEU A 258 -16.86 17.79 9.48
C LEU A 258 -16.67 19.07 8.63
N PRO A 259 -15.46 19.63 8.47
CA PRO A 259 -15.25 20.80 7.61
C PRO A 259 -15.49 20.48 6.14
N ALA A 260 -15.24 19.25 5.68
CA ALA A 260 -15.53 18.81 4.31
C ALA A 260 -17.04 18.77 4.04
N TYR A 261 -17.86 18.37 5.01
CA TYR A 261 -19.32 18.44 4.92
C TYR A 261 -19.80 19.88 4.73
N PHE A 262 -19.29 20.81 5.52
CA PHE A 262 -19.62 22.23 5.38
C PHE A 262 -19.17 22.81 4.04
N LEU A 263 -18.04 22.32 3.51
CA LEU A 263 -17.54 22.70 2.19
C LEU A 263 -18.47 22.26 1.08
N GLU A 264 -18.74 20.96 0.99
CA GLU A 264 -19.42 20.36 -0.16
C GLU A 264 -20.94 20.51 -0.12
N PHE A 265 -21.56 20.36 1.06
CA PHE A 265 -23.03 20.33 1.18
C PHE A 265 -23.64 21.65 1.62
N GLN A 266 -22.91 22.44 2.41
CA GLN A 266 -23.43 23.71 2.95
C GLN A 266 -22.82 24.94 2.24
N GLY A 267 -21.82 24.75 1.37
CA GLY A 267 -21.22 25.82 0.57
C GLY A 267 -20.35 26.81 1.36
N TYR A 268 -19.97 26.49 2.61
CA TYR A 268 -19.06 27.34 3.38
C TYR A 268 -17.64 27.23 2.85
N ASN A 269 -16.91 28.35 2.81
CA ASN A 269 -15.50 28.35 2.44
C ASN A 269 -14.61 27.82 3.58
N SER A 270 -14.55 26.49 3.74
CA SER A 270 -13.75 25.80 4.77
C SER A 270 -12.48 25.14 4.21
N PHE A 271 -12.03 25.49 3.00
CA PHE A 271 -10.87 24.88 2.33
C PHE A 271 -9.62 24.81 3.23
N LEU A 272 -9.28 25.90 3.92
CA LEU A 272 -8.11 25.94 4.80
C LEU A 272 -8.25 24.98 5.99
N ILE A 273 -9.45 24.84 6.54
CA ILE A 273 -9.73 23.93 7.67
C ILE A 273 -9.66 22.47 7.20
N VAL A 274 -10.19 22.17 6.02
CA VAL A 274 -10.05 20.83 5.40
C VAL A 274 -8.58 20.50 5.15
N TRP A 275 -7.79 21.47 4.71
CA TRP A 275 -6.35 21.30 4.51
C TRP A 275 -5.59 21.07 5.81
N THR A 276 -5.82 21.86 6.86
CA THR A 276 -5.19 21.64 8.17
C THR A 276 -5.59 20.30 8.78
N ALA A 277 -6.85 19.88 8.62
CA ALA A 277 -7.28 18.54 9.00
C ALA A 277 -6.57 17.43 8.20
N GLY A 278 -6.25 17.66 6.91
CA GLY A 278 -5.46 16.75 6.08
C GLY A 278 -4.02 16.60 6.59
N LEU A 279 -3.39 17.68 7.04
CA LEU A 279 -2.07 17.64 7.70
C LEU A 279 -2.12 16.84 9.01
N LEU A 280 -3.13 17.09 9.85
CA LEU A 280 -3.34 16.34 11.09
C LEU A 280 -3.58 14.85 10.82
N PHE A 281 -4.35 14.53 9.78
CA PHE A 281 -4.56 13.15 9.32
C PHE A 281 -3.23 12.50 8.92
N PHE A 282 -2.39 13.18 8.12
CA PHE A 282 -1.08 12.67 7.74
C PHE A 282 -0.19 12.39 8.96
N CYS A 283 -0.05 13.36 9.87
CA CYS A 283 0.74 13.22 11.09
C CYS A 283 0.23 12.09 12.01
N SER A 284 -1.09 11.95 12.14
CA SER A 284 -1.71 10.90 12.95
C SER A 284 -1.41 9.51 12.40
N ASN A 285 -1.53 9.33 11.09
CA ASN A 285 -1.20 8.07 10.41
C ASN A 285 0.30 7.76 10.48
N ALA A 286 1.16 8.78 10.37
CA ALA A 286 2.60 8.60 10.55
C ALA A 286 2.94 8.13 11.98
N ALA A 287 2.31 8.71 13.00
CA ALA A 287 2.45 8.28 14.38
C ALA A 287 1.99 6.82 14.59
N ILE A 288 0.89 6.43 13.96
CA ILE A 288 0.39 5.03 13.98
C ILE A 288 1.42 4.08 13.37
N VAL A 289 1.98 4.40 12.19
CA VAL A 289 3.03 3.59 11.56
C VAL A 289 4.24 3.42 12.47
N VAL A 290 4.73 4.50 13.07
CA VAL A 290 5.86 4.45 14.00
C VAL A 290 5.55 3.58 15.21
N MET A 291 4.36 3.69 15.78
CA MET A 291 3.92 2.88 16.91
C MET A 291 3.79 1.41 16.55
N ILE A 292 3.28 1.09 15.36
CA ILE A 292 3.22 -0.28 14.86
C ILE A 292 4.64 -0.86 14.75
N ILE A 293 5.57 -0.15 14.10
CA ILE A 293 6.96 -0.60 13.93
C ILE A 293 7.63 -0.84 15.29
N LYS A 294 7.49 0.08 16.25
CA LYS A 294 8.12 -0.03 17.58
C LYS A 294 7.61 -1.21 18.40
N ASN A 295 6.35 -1.63 18.20
CA ASN A 295 5.72 -2.68 19.01
C ASN A 295 5.55 -3.99 18.22
N TYR A 296 6.15 -4.11 17.03
CA TYR A 296 6.07 -5.32 16.21
C TYR A 296 7.25 -6.25 16.48
N LYS A 297 6.97 -7.52 16.83
CA LYS A 297 8.01 -8.53 17.01
C LYS A 297 8.35 -9.17 15.67
N VAL A 298 9.51 -8.83 15.11
CA VAL A 298 9.98 -9.36 13.82
C VAL A 298 10.06 -10.88 13.87
N LYS A 299 9.46 -11.55 12.89
CA LYS A 299 9.67 -12.98 12.67
C LYS A 299 10.90 -13.14 11.76
N LEU A 300 12.07 -13.36 12.35
CA LEU A 300 13.24 -13.79 11.59
C LEU A 300 12.99 -15.23 11.12
N ARG A 301 13.15 -15.45 9.81
CA ARG A 301 13.08 -16.77 9.17
C ARG A 301 14.41 -17.49 9.36
#